data_AF-A0AAV0M7U1-F1
#
_entry.id   AF-A0AAV0M7U1-F1
#
_cell.length_a   1.000
_cell.length_b   1.000
_cell.length_c   1.000
_cell.angle_alpha   90.00
_cell.angle_beta   90.00
_cell.angle_gamma   90.00
#
_symmetry.space_group_name_H-M   'P 1'
#
loop_
_entity.id
_entity.type
_entity.pdbx_description
1 polymer ?
#
loop_
_entity_poly.entity_id
_entity_poly.type
_entity_poly.pdbx_seq_one_letter_code
_entity_poly.pdbx_strand_id
1 'polypeptide(L)'
;MRPSAGSPANHGNHSEQQNSNAEAASFKPLVMIPPRTVPLLHDLAVHMVQSGHQQQLLKTYRDTRSSVLEESLRKLGVERLSKEDVQKMQWEVLEAKIGNWIHFMRIAVKILFAGERRLCDQIFDGFDSLRDQCFAECTGNNVSMLLSFGEAITKSKRSPEKLFVLLDMYEIMRELHSEIESVFSGKVCAEIRESTLGLTKKLAQTAQETFGDFEEAVEKDATKTAVLDGTVHPLTSYVINYVKFLFDYQSTLNQLFREFETGGETVSQLATVTMRIMQALQTNLDGKSKQYKDQALTHLFLMNNIHYMVRSVRRSEAKDLLGDDWVQRHRRVVQQHANQYKRTGWGKVLFSLLD
;
A
#
# COMPACT_ATOMS: atom_id res chain seq x y z
N MET A 1 -2.47 -20.67 14.59
CA MET A 1 -1.89 -20.94 15.93
C MET A 1 -0.97 -19.76 16.22
N ARG A 2 -1.19 -18.89 17.21
CA ARG A 2 -1.33 -19.14 18.65
C ARG A 2 -2.20 -18.04 19.32
N PRO A 3 -2.94 -18.35 20.40
CA PRO A 3 -3.69 -17.39 21.21
C PRO A 3 -2.93 -16.99 22.48
N SER A 4 -3.30 -15.83 23.07
CA SER A 4 -3.65 -15.63 24.49
C SER A 4 -3.26 -14.23 24.98
N ALA A 5 -4.26 -13.46 25.44
CA ALA A 5 -4.07 -12.49 26.51
C ALA A 5 -5.38 -12.42 27.30
N GLY A 6 -5.33 -12.84 28.57
CA GLY A 6 -6.45 -12.82 29.48
C GLY A 6 -6.80 -11.41 29.92
N SER A 7 -8.09 -11.16 30.12
CA SER A 7 -8.58 -10.07 30.96
C SER A 7 -8.41 -10.44 32.44
N PRO A 8 -8.35 -9.43 33.32
CA PRO A 8 -9.58 -9.17 34.08
C PRO A 8 -9.98 -7.70 34.08
N ALA A 9 -11.29 -7.51 34.23
CA ALA A 9 -11.97 -6.24 34.36
C ALA A 9 -11.53 -5.47 35.62
N ASN A 10 -11.51 -4.14 35.53
CA ASN A 10 -11.84 -3.30 36.67
C ASN A 10 -12.54 -2.02 36.19
N HIS A 11 -13.74 -1.78 36.70
CA HIS A 11 -14.50 -0.54 36.53
C HIS A 11 -13.97 0.51 37.52
N GLY A 12 -13.85 1.76 37.05
CA GLY A 12 -13.60 2.91 37.91
C GLY A 12 -13.71 4.21 37.12
N ASN A 13 -14.85 4.88 37.27
CA ASN A 13 -15.11 6.25 36.81
C ASN A 13 -14.02 7.21 37.29
N HIS A 14 -13.42 7.99 36.38
CA HIS A 14 -13.05 9.38 36.65
C HIS A 14 -13.08 10.16 35.34
N SER A 15 -14.12 10.97 35.20
CA SER A 15 -14.19 12.10 34.28
C SER A 15 -13.27 13.20 34.82
N GLU A 16 -12.22 13.58 34.09
CA GLU A 16 -11.60 14.90 34.21
C GLU A 16 -10.79 15.22 32.95
N GLN A 17 -10.84 16.50 32.60
CA GLN A 17 -10.42 17.11 31.35
C GLN A 17 -8.96 16.82 30.96
N GLN A 18 -8.72 16.38 29.72
CA GLN A 18 -7.48 16.72 29.00
C GLN A 18 -7.77 16.96 27.53
N ASN A 19 -8.08 18.23 27.24
CA ASN A 19 -7.90 18.82 25.93
C ASN A 19 -6.55 19.57 25.97
N SER A 20 -5.48 19.00 25.40
CA SER A 20 -4.29 19.76 25.01
C SER A 20 -3.27 18.89 24.27
N ASN A 21 -2.93 19.35 23.06
CA ASN A 21 -1.62 19.19 22.40
C ASN A 21 -1.27 17.84 21.77
N ALA A 22 -1.90 17.55 20.63
CA ALA A 22 -1.18 16.95 19.52
C ALA A 22 -0.25 18.02 18.91
N GLU A 23 0.86 18.32 19.58
CA GLU A 23 1.95 19.08 18.97
C GLU A 23 2.51 18.26 17.81
N ALA A 24 2.40 18.81 16.60
CA ALA A 24 3.15 18.35 15.44
C ALA A 24 4.61 18.17 15.87
N ALA A 25 5.11 16.94 15.77
CA ALA A 25 6.52 16.65 16.02
C ALA A 25 7.37 17.46 15.04
N SER A 26 7.79 18.65 15.49
CA SER A 26 8.71 19.52 14.79
C SER A 26 10.04 18.79 14.68
N PHE A 27 10.34 18.24 13.51
CA PHE A 27 11.66 17.73 13.21
C PHE A 27 12.65 18.88 13.38
N LYS A 28 13.49 18.82 14.42
CA LYS A 28 14.57 19.80 14.62
C LYS A 28 15.43 19.84 13.35
N PRO A 29 15.74 21.03 12.81
CA PRO A 29 16.63 21.16 11.66
C PRO A 29 17.95 20.43 11.93
N LEU A 30 18.28 19.44 11.10
CA LEU A 30 19.56 18.76 11.18
C LEU A 30 20.66 19.79 10.84
N VAL A 31 21.61 19.97 11.77
CA VAL A 31 22.77 20.82 11.53
C VAL A 31 23.79 20.01 10.75
N MET A 32 23.73 20.10 9.42
CA MET A 32 24.65 19.40 8.49
C MET A 32 26.07 19.98 8.53
N ILE A 33 26.17 21.29 8.73
CA ILE A 33 27.41 22.07 8.80
C ILE A 33 27.27 23.05 9.96
N PRO A 34 28.33 23.31 10.75
CA PRO A 34 28.27 24.31 11.81
C PRO A 34 27.74 25.67 11.29
N PRO A 35 26.78 26.30 11.97
CA PRO A 35 26.15 27.53 11.47
C PRO A 35 27.13 28.70 11.33
N ARG A 36 28.27 28.64 12.04
CA ARG A 36 29.35 29.65 11.94
C ARG A 36 30.15 29.56 10.64
N THR A 37 30.19 28.39 10.00
CA THR A 37 30.96 28.21 8.76
C THR A 37 30.14 28.47 7.51
N VAL A 38 28.80 28.46 7.60
CA VAL A 38 27.94 28.71 6.43
C VAL A 38 28.11 30.12 5.84
N PRO A 39 28.18 31.21 6.63
CA PRO A 39 28.43 32.55 6.09
C PRO A 39 29.80 32.65 5.40
N LEU A 40 30.83 32.02 5.95
CA LEU A 40 32.16 32.00 5.33
C LEU A 40 32.16 31.27 3.99
N LEU A 41 31.40 30.18 3.88
CA LEU A 41 31.22 29.46 2.61
C LEU A 41 30.43 30.28 1.60
N HIS A 42 29.44 31.06 2.04
CA HIS A 42 28.72 32.01 1.20
C HIS A 42 29.64 33.09 0.64
N ASP A 43 30.44 33.74 1.50
CA ASP A 43 31.38 34.79 1.08
C ASP A 43 32.40 34.25 0.05
N LEU A 44 32.91 33.04 0.27
CA LEU A 44 33.78 32.34 -0.69
C LEU A 44 33.06 32.02 -2.01
N ALA A 45 31.81 31.56 -1.94
CA ALA A 45 31.00 31.29 -3.13
C ALA A 45 30.79 32.56 -3.96
N VAL A 46 30.47 33.68 -3.32
CA VAL A 46 30.33 35.00 -3.97
C VAL A 46 31.63 35.40 -4.67
N HIS A 47 32.78 35.29 -4.00
CA HIS A 47 34.07 35.61 -4.61
C HIS A 47 34.43 34.70 -5.79
N MET A 48 34.14 33.40 -5.70
CA MET A 48 34.38 32.46 -6.80
C MET A 48 33.49 32.75 -8.01
N VAL A 49 32.23 33.12 -7.80
CA VAL A 49 31.31 33.50 -8.87
C VAL A 49 31.75 34.81 -9.53
N GLN A 50 32.12 35.83 -8.75
CA GLN A 50 32.67 37.09 -9.27
C GLN A 50 33.97 36.88 -10.07
N SER A 51 34.77 35.89 -9.68
CA SER A 51 36.00 35.51 -10.38
C SER A 51 35.76 34.64 -11.62
N GLY A 52 34.51 34.34 -11.98
CA GLY A 52 34.14 33.51 -13.14
C GLY A 52 34.30 31.99 -12.95
N HIS A 53 34.62 31.52 -11.74
CA HIS A 53 34.90 30.10 -11.44
C HIS A 53 33.66 29.31 -10.98
N GLN A 54 32.46 29.72 -11.41
CA GLN A 54 31.17 29.15 -11.01
C GLN A 54 31.06 27.63 -11.26
N GLN A 55 31.60 27.12 -12.37
CA GLN A 55 31.53 25.69 -12.70
C GLN A 55 32.40 24.83 -11.76
N GLN A 56 33.54 25.36 -11.33
CA GLN A 56 34.42 24.66 -10.39
C GLN A 56 33.79 24.61 -9.00
N LEU A 57 33.15 25.70 -8.57
CA LEU A 57 32.38 25.75 -7.32
C LEU A 57 31.26 24.70 -7.31
N LEU A 58 30.43 24.67 -8.37
CA LEU A 58 29.36 23.68 -8.51
C LEU A 58 29.88 22.25 -8.44
N LYS A 59 30.95 21.94 -9.19
CA LYS A 59 31.55 20.61 -9.21
C LYS A 59 32.07 20.20 -7.84
N THR A 60 32.87 21.04 -7.19
CA THR A 60 33.44 20.72 -5.87
C THR A 60 32.36 20.56 -4.80
N TYR A 61 31.35 21.44 -4.81
CA TYR A 61 30.22 21.31 -3.89
C TYR A 61 29.44 20.01 -4.13
N ARG A 62 29.09 19.73 -5.40
CA ARG A 62 28.39 18.51 -5.79
C ARG A 62 29.16 17.26 -5.36
N ASP A 63 30.43 17.15 -5.73
CA ASP A 63 31.24 15.95 -5.48
C ASP A 63 31.36 15.67 -3.97
N THR A 64 31.53 16.70 -3.15
CA THR A 64 31.64 16.56 -1.70
C THR A 64 30.29 16.26 -1.04
N ARG A 65 29.25 17.05 -1.34
CA ARG A 65 27.94 16.94 -0.67
C ARG A 65 27.15 15.73 -1.15
N SER A 66 27.22 15.39 -2.44
CA SER A 66 26.55 14.20 -2.99
C SER A 66 27.13 12.93 -2.38
N SER A 67 28.46 12.87 -2.20
CA SER A 67 29.15 11.75 -1.52
C SER A 67 28.73 11.61 -0.05
N VAL A 68 28.65 12.72 0.69
CA VAL A 68 28.20 12.72 2.10
C VAL A 68 26.73 12.28 2.22
N LEU A 69 25.87 12.73 1.31
CA LEU A 69 24.47 12.29 1.25
C LEU A 69 24.36 10.80 0.94
N GLU A 70 25.15 10.31 -0.02
CA GLU A 70 25.16 8.89 -0.39
C GLU A 70 25.64 8.03 0.79
N GLU A 71 26.70 8.43 1.48
CA GLU A 71 27.18 7.73 2.68
C GLU A 71 26.14 7.74 3.80
N SER A 72 25.41 8.84 3.97
CA SER A 72 24.33 8.96 4.96
C SER A 72 23.16 8.02 4.63
N LEU A 73 22.76 7.93 3.36
CA LEU A 73 21.72 6.99 2.91
C LEU A 73 22.18 5.52 3.07
N ARG A 74 23.44 5.21 2.75
CA ARG A 74 24.01 3.88 2.98
C ARG A 74 24.05 3.51 4.46
N LYS A 75 24.39 4.45 5.35
CA LYS A 75 24.35 4.25 6.82
C LYS A 75 22.94 4.04 7.36
N LEU A 76 21.93 4.66 6.74
CA LEU A 76 20.53 4.38 7.06
C LEU A 76 20.15 2.96 6.65
N GLY A 77 20.79 2.39 5.63
CA GLY A 77 20.52 1.05 5.11
C GLY A 77 19.85 1.05 3.73
N VAL A 78 19.92 2.17 3.01
CA VAL A 78 19.45 2.26 1.62
C VAL A 78 20.43 1.51 0.73
N GLU A 79 19.96 0.40 0.18
CA GLU A 79 20.71 -0.43 -0.77
C GLU A 79 20.12 -0.25 -2.17
N ARG A 80 20.99 -0.18 -3.17
CA ARG A 80 20.58 -0.24 -4.57
C ARG A 80 20.28 -1.70 -4.91
N LEU A 81 19.00 -2.07 -4.91
CA LEU A 81 18.56 -3.41 -5.28
C LEU A 81 18.10 -3.46 -6.73
N SER A 82 18.50 -4.51 -7.45
CA SER A 82 17.96 -4.82 -8.77
C SER A 82 16.64 -5.58 -8.66
N LYS A 83 15.93 -5.70 -9.80
CA LYS A 83 14.73 -6.53 -9.91
C LYS A 83 15.05 -7.98 -9.54
N GLU A 84 16.19 -8.49 -10.00
CA GLU A 84 16.63 -9.87 -9.80
C GLU A 84 16.91 -10.15 -8.32
N ASP A 85 17.45 -9.18 -7.59
CA ASP A 85 17.70 -9.29 -6.16
C ASP A 85 16.39 -9.38 -5.38
N VAL A 86 15.44 -8.48 -5.68
CA VAL A 86 14.11 -8.48 -5.05
C VAL A 86 13.34 -9.77 -5.32
N GLN A 87 13.47 -10.35 -6.52
CA GLN A 87 12.80 -11.60 -6.87
C GLN A 87 13.36 -12.83 -6.16
N LYS A 88 14.65 -12.83 -5.81
CA LYS A 88 15.31 -13.95 -5.13
C LYS A 88 15.15 -13.91 -3.60
N MET A 89 14.72 -12.78 -3.04
CA MET A 89 14.53 -12.62 -1.60
C MET A 89 13.32 -13.40 -1.09
N GLN A 90 13.45 -13.91 0.14
CA GLN A 90 12.32 -14.46 0.89
C GLN A 90 11.34 -13.35 1.27
N TRP A 91 10.06 -13.70 1.36
CA TRP A 91 8.99 -12.73 1.59
C TRP A 91 9.17 -11.98 2.90
N GLU A 92 9.51 -12.66 3.98
CA GLU A 92 9.65 -12.08 5.32
C GLU A 92 10.78 -11.03 5.37
N VAL A 93 11.86 -11.28 4.62
CA VAL A 93 12.98 -10.34 4.50
C VAL A 93 12.59 -9.15 3.63
N LEU A 94 11.85 -9.39 2.55
CA LEU A 94 11.39 -8.34 1.66
C LEU A 94 10.39 -7.40 2.36
N GLU A 95 9.42 -7.95 3.08
CA GLU A 95 8.44 -7.20 3.88
C GLU A 95 9.14 -6.28 4.89
N ALA A 96 10.09 -6.82 5.66
CA ALA A 96 10.88 -6.02 6.59
C ALA A 96 11.71 -4.92 5.88
N LYS A 97 12.31 -5.22 4.72
CA LYS A 97 13.04 -4.23 3.92
C LYS A 97 12.13 -3.13 3.38
N ILE A 98 10.87 -3.44 3.02
CA ILE A 98 9.92 -2.42 2.58
C ILE A 98 9.51 -1.51 3.74
N GLY A 99 9.23 -2.08 4.91
CA GLY A 99 8.99 -1.28 6.13
C GLY A 99 10.14 -0.33 6.43
N ASN A 100 11.39 -0.81 6.35
CA ASN A 100 12.57 0.03 6.49
C ASN A 100 12.67 1.11 5.40
N TRP A 101 12.37 0.76 4.13
CA TRP A 101 12.37 1.73 3.03
C TRP A 101 11.38 2.87 3.26
N ILE A 102 10.19 2.59 3.81
CA ILE A 102 9.19 3.62 4.18
C ILE A 102 9.79 4.60 5.19
N HIS A 103 10.47 4.09 6.23
CA HIS A 103 11.13 4.94 7.22
C HIS A 103 12.28 5.74 6.60
N PHE A 104 13.09 5.12 5.74
CA PHE A 104 14.21 5.80 5.08
C PHE A 104 13.72 6.88 4.14
N MET A 105 12.61 6.67 3.42
CA MET A 105 12.02 7.66 2.54
C MET A 105 11.55 8.90 3.32
N ARG A 106 10.89 8.71 4.48
CA ARG A 106 10.55 9.82 5.40
C ARG A 106 11.77 10.61 5.82
N ILE A 107 12.81 9.93 6.30
CA ILE A 107 14.05 10.56 6.77
C ILE A 107 14.75 11.30 5.63
N ALA A 108 14.86 10.68 4.45
CA ALA A 108 15.53 11.27 3.31
C ALA A 108 14.86 12.56 2.85
N VAL A 109 13.54 12.57 2.69
CA VAL A 109 12.80 13.77 2.24
C VAL A 109 12.73 14.84 3.32
N LYS A 110 12.25 14.49 4.53
CA LYS A 110 11.97 15.48 5.59
C LYS A 110 13.23 16.01 6.28
N ILE A 111 14.33 15.26 6.25
CA ILE A 111 15.56 15.62 6.97
C ILE A 111 16.71 15.90 6.00
N LEU A 112 17.12 14.91 5.19
CA LEU A 112 18.34 15.04 4.38
C LEU A 112 18.19 16.04 3.24
N PHE A 113 17.19 15.86 2.37
CA PHE A 113 16.98 16.74 1.22
C PHE A 113 16.48 18.12 1.64
N ALA A 114 15.59 18.21 2.62
CA ALA A 114 15.20 19.50 3.19
C ALA A 114 16.38 20.24 3.84
N GLY A 115 17.29 19.53 4.52
CA GLY A 115 18.50 20.09 5.09
C GLY A 115 19.49 20.58 4.03
N GLU A 116 19.70 19.78 2.98
CA GLU A 116 20.57 20.17 1.86
C GLU A 116 19.99 21.37 1.09
N ARG A 117 18.66 21.43 0.90
CA ARG A 117 18.01 22.57 0.24
C ARG A 117 18.29 23.86 0.99
N ARG A 118 18.07 23.87 2.30
CA ARG A 118 18.37 25.04 3.16
C ARG A 118 19.84 25.44 3.09
N LEU A 119 20.75 24.47 2.98
CA LEU A 119 22.18 24.73 2.90
C LEU A 119 22.55 25.37 1.55
N CYS A 120 21.98 24.89 0.46
CA CYS A 120 22.08 25.53 -0.85
C CYS A 120 21.49 26.94 -0.84
N ASP A 121 20.33 27.15 -0.20
CA ASP A 121 19.70 28.47 -0.07
C ASP A 121 20.61 29.45 0.68
N GLN A 122 21.33 29.01 1.71
CA GLN A 122 22.23 29.86 2.49
C GLN A 122 23.57 30.15 1.79
N ILE A 123 24.14 29.17 1.08
CA ILE A 123 25.46 29.34 0.44
C ILE A 123 25.35 30.10 -0.88
N PHE A 124 24.28 29.87 -1.65
CA PHE A 124 24.08 30.46 -2.97
C PHE A 124 23.03 31.58 -2.95
N ASP A 125 22.82 32.23 -1.80
CA ASP A 125 21.92 33.38 -1.71
C ASP A 125 22.31 34.45 -2.74
N GLY A 126 21.31 35.00 -3.44
CA GLY A 126 21.52 35.91 -4.57
C GLY A 126 21.82 35.26 -5.94
N PHE A 127 21.98 33.93 -6.02
CA PHE A 127 22.22 33.19 -7.28
C PHE A 127 21.20 32.07 -7.53
N ASP A 128 19.94 32.42 -7.78
CA ASP A 128 18.82 31.46 -7.89
C ASP A 128 19.07 30.31 -8.88
N SER A 129 19.65 30.60 -10.05
CA SER A 129 19.93 29.57 -11.08
C SER A 129 21.00 28.57 -10.64
N LEU A 130 22.08 29.04 -10.01
CA LEU A 130 23.17 28.22 -9.51
C LEU A 130 22.72 27.36 -8.33
N ARG A 131 21.89 27.93 -7.44
CA ARG A 131 21.33 27.24 -6.27
C ARG A 131 20.53 26.01 -6.68
N ASP A 132 19.55 26.19 -7.57
CA ASP A 132 18.66 25.10 -7.99
C ASP A 132 19.43 24.05 -8.80
N GLN A 133 20.40 24.46 -9.62
CA GLN A 133 21.28 23.54 -10.35
C GLN A 133 22.15 22.71 -9.40
N CYS A 134 22.80 23.36 -8.43
CA CYS A 134 23.67 22.70 -7.46
C CYS A 134 22.92 21.66 -6.64
N PHE A 135 21.73 22.03 -6.15
CA PHE A 135 20.87 21.14 -5.39
C PHE A 135 20.43 19.93 -6.23
N ALA A 136 19.98 20.15 -7.47
CA ALA A 136 19.55 19.07 -8.37
C ALA A 136 20.69 18.08 -8.68
N GLU A 137 21.88 18.58 -9.02
CA GLU A 137 23.03 17.74 -9.33
C GLU A 137 23.56 16.97 -8.11
N CYS A 138 23.46 17.56 -6.91
CA CYS A 138 23.87 16.93 -5.65
C CYS A 138 22.93 15.78 -5.25
N THR A 139 21.62 16.00 -5.40
CA THR A 139 20.58 15.09 -4.90
C THR A 139 20.09 14.07 -5.92
N GLY A 140 20.24 14.33 -7.22
CA GLY A 140 19.66 13.49 -8.29
C GLY A 140 20.02 12.00 -8.18
N ASN A 141 21.31 11.67 -7.99
CA ASN A 141 21.76 10.28 -7.85
C ASN A 141 21.18 9.61 -6.58
N ASN A 142 21.09 10.37 -5.49
CA ASN A 142 20.59 9.91 -4.19
C ASN A 142 19.09 9.61 -4.25
N VAL A 143 18.31 10.48 -4.90
CA VAL A 143 16.88 10.24 -5.15
C VAL A 143 16.69 9.06 -6.09
N SER A 144 17.46 8.98 -7.18
CA SER A 144 17.41 7.84 -8.11
C SER A 144 17.67 6.51 -7.39
N MET A 145 18.64 6.48 -6.47
CA MET A 145 18.92 5.29 -5.64
C MET A 145 17.71 4.90 -4.79
N LEU A 146 17.09 5.85 -4.08
CA LEU A 146 15.89 5.60 -3.26
C LEU A 146 14.71 5.08 -4.09
N LEU A 147 14.45 5.71 -5.24
CA LEU A 147 13.37 5.33 -6.14
C LEU A 147 13.62 3.95 -6.79
N SER A 148 14.87 3.59 -7.04
CA SER A 148 15.23 2.32 -7.69
C SER A 148 14.73 1.09 -6.94
N PHE A 149 14.69 1.14 -5.60
CA PHE A 149 14.13 0.06 -4.78
C PHE A 149 12.63 -0.10 -5.03
N GLY A 150 11.87 1.01 -5.03
CA GLY A 150 10.45 0.95 -5.35
C GLY A 150 10.17 0.53 -6.79
N GLU A 151 11.02 0.93 -7.74
CA GLU A 151 10.94 0.43 -9.10
C GLU A 151 11.20 -1.07 -9.22
N ALA A 152 12.15 -1.61 -8.44
CA ALA A 152 12.43 -3.04 -8.43
C ALA A 152 11.22 -3.84 -7.90
N ILE A 153 10.51 -3.30 -6.90
CA ILE A 153 9.30 -3.93 -6.34
C ILE A 153 8.14 -3.94 -7.34
N THR A 154 7.86 -2.79 -7.98
CA THR A 154 6.79 -2.70 -9.00
C THR A 154 7.04 -3.63 -10.20
N LYS A 155 8.31 -3.90 -10.53
CA LYS A 155 8.71 -4.84 -11.59
C LYS A 155 8.80 -6.31 -11.13
N SER A 156 8.70 -6.57 -9.82
CA SER A 156 8.80 -7.92 -9.25
C SER A 156 7.54 -8.75 -9.55
N LYS A 157 7.59 -10.06 -9.24
CA LYS A 157 6.41 -10.92 -9.42
C LYS A 157 5.29 -10.42 -8.49
N ARG A 158 4.15 -10.07 -9.08
CA ARG A 158 2.91 -9.68 -8.40
C ARG A 158 2.35 -10.88 -7.62
N SER A 159 1.85 -10.61 -6.43
CA SER A 159 1.09 -11.59 -5.64
C SER A 159 0.11 -10.86 -4.72
N PRO A 160 -1.01 -11.49 -4.33
CA PRO A 160 -2.00 -10.85 -3.46
C PRO A 160 -1.42 -10.40 -2.12
N GLU A 161 -0.52 -11.18 -1.54
CA GLU A 161 0.11 -10.88 -0.24
C GLU A 161 0.96 -9.59 -0.30
N LYS A 162 1.56 -9.32 -1.47
CA LYS A 162 2.37 -8.12 -1.71
C LYS A 162 1.55 -6.84 -1.79
N LEU A 163 0.24 -6.94 -2.03
CA LEU A 163 -0.61 -5.78 -2.27
C LEU A 163 -0.57 -4.79 -1.10
N PHE A 164 -0.71 -5.29 0.14
CA PHE A 164 -0.79 -4.42 1.32
C PHE A 164 0.49 -3.61 1.52
N VAL A 165 1.64 -4.26 1.40
CA VAL A 165 2.93 -3.61 1.51
C VAL A 165 3.17 -2.62 0.35
N LEU A 166 2.63 -2.91 -0.85
CA LEU A 166 2.65 -1.98 -1.98
C LEU A 166 1.77 -0.74 -1.73
N LEU A 167 0.64 -0.91 -1.04
CA LEU A 167 -0.22 0.19 -0.61
C LEU A 167 0.49 1.05 0.44
N ASP A 168 1.20 0.46 1.41
CA ASP A 168 2.00 1.22 2.38
C ASP A 168 3.07 2.08 1.67
N MET A 169 3.72 1.54 0.63
CA MET A 169 4.65 2.29 -0.20
C MET A 169 3.97 3.45 -0.96
N TYR A 170 2.76 3.23 -1.46
CA TYR A 170 1.98 4.26 -2.13
C TYR A 170 1.55 5.38 -1.15
N GLU A 171 1.13 5.02 0.06
CA GLU A 171 0.79 5.97 1.12
C GLU A 171 1.94 6.89 1.45
N ILE A 172 3.16 6.35 1.62
CA ILE A 172 4.30 7.21 1.95
C ILE A 172 4.67 8.15 0.80
N MET A 173 4.58 7.68 -0.44
CA MET A 173 4.85 8.53 -1.60
C MET A 173 3.83 9.67 -1.73
N ARG A 174 2.57 9.41 -1.40
CA ARG A 174 1.52 10.44 -1.29
C ARG A 174 1.75 11.40 -0.14
N GLU A 175 2.05 10.87 1.05
CA GLU A 175 2.31 11.66 2.26
C GLU A 175 3.41 12.69 1.98
N LEU A 176 4.49 12.26 1.34
CA LEU A 176 5.67 13.09 1.06
C LEU A 176 5.53 13.96 -0.19
N HIS A 177 4.44 13.86 -0.95
CA HIS A 177 4.31 14.54 -2.24
C HIS A 177 4.46 16.06 -2.10
N SER A 178 3.83 16.66 -1.09
CA SER A 178 3.89 18.11 -0.86
C SER A 178 5.28 18.60 -0.48
N GLU A 179 5.99 17.81 0.34
CA GLU A 179 7.35 18.10 0.76
C GLU A 179 8.32 17.94 -0.40
N ILE A 180 8.13 16.94 -1.27
CA ILE A 180 8.95 16.74 -2.46
C ILE A 180 8.75 17.92 -3.43
N GLU A 181 7.50 18.35 -3.67
CA GLU A 181 7.23 19.54 -4.49
C GLU A 181 7.87 20.81 -3.92
N SER A 182 7.85 20.97 -2.59
CA SER A 182 8.47 22.11 -1.92
C SER A 182 10.00 22.09 -1.95
N VAL A 183 10.62 20.94 -1.67
CA VAL A 183 12.08 20.79 -1.57
C VAL A 183 12.73 20.83 -2.96
N PHE A 184 12.11 20.17 -3.94
CA PHE A 184 12.57 20.09 -5.33
C PHE A 184 11.89 21.14 -6.22
N SER A 185 11.81 22.37 -5.71
CA SER A 185 11.27 23.51 -6.45
C SER A 185 12.20 23.93 -7.61
N GLY A 186 11.59 24.55 -8.63
CA GLY A 186 12.31 25.03 -9.83
C GLY A 186 12.23 24.08 -11.02
N LYS A 187 12.64 24.59 -12.19
CA LYS A 187 12.60 23.84 -13.46
C LYS A 187 13.68 22.75 -13.53
N VAL A 188 14.85 22.99 -12.93
CA VAL A 188 15.98 22.04 -12.98
C VAL A 188 15.67 20.77 -12.19
N CYS A 189 14.87 20.88 -11.12
CA CYS A 189 14.42 19.73 -10.32
C CYS A 189 13.16 19.04 -10.86
N ALA A 190 12.61 19.49 -12.00
CA ALA A 190 11.36 18.95 -12.54
C ALA A 190 11.45 17.44 -12.84
N GLU A 191 12.57 16.97 -13.39
CA GLU A 191 12.81 15.56 -13.68
C GLU A 191 12.75 14.67 -12.42
N ILE A 192 13.25 15.18 -11.29
CA ILE A 192 13.22 14.46 -10.01
C ILE A 192 11.78 14.33 -9.50
N ARG A 193 10.99 15.40 -9.62
CA ARG A 193 9.57 15.41 -9.25
C ARG A 193 8.76 14.48 -10.16
N GLU A 194 9.00 14.54 -11.46
CA GLU A 194 8.37 13.65 -12.44
C GLU A 194 8.74 12.18 -12.20
N SER A 195 9.99 11.88 -11.85
CA SER A 195 10.43 10.52 -11.51
C SER A 195 9.74 9.99 -10.25
N THR A 196 9.59 10.83 -9.22
CA THR A 196 8.88 10.50 -7.98
C THR A 196 7.40 10.24 -8.24
N LEU A 197 6.75 11.13 -9.01
CA LEU A 197 5.36 10.96 -9.43
C LEU A 197 5.20 9.71 -10.31
N GLY A 198 6.17 9.45 -11.17
CA GLY A 198 6.23 8.26 -12.02
C GLY A 198 6.26 6.97 -11.21
N LEU A 199 7.07 6.91 -10.14
CA LEU A 199 7.06 5.77 -9.22
C LEU A 199 5.70 5.63 -8.51
N THR A 200 5.13 6.73 -8.04
CA THR A 200 3.81 6.74 -7.37
C THR A 200 2.71 6.15 -8.27
N LYS A 201 2.67 6.58 -9.54
CA LYS A 201 1.76 6.04 -10.55
C LYS A 201 2.01 4.57 -10.84
N LYS A 202 3.28 4.15 -10.95
CA LYS A 202 3.63 2.73 -11.15
C LYS A 202 3.18 1.87 -9.97
N LEU A 203 3.40 2.32 -8.72
CA LEU A 203 2.93 1.63 -7.51
C LEU A 203 1.41 1.41 -7.55
N ALA A 204 0.66 2.47 -7.87
CA ALA A 204 -0.79 2.39 -7.96
C ALA A 204 -1.27 1.49 -9.11
N GLN A 205 -0.65 1.57 -10.29
CA GLN A 205 -0.95 0.69 -11.40
C GLN A 205 -0.67 -0.78 -11.04
N THR A 206 0.49 -1.08 -10.46
CA THR A 206 0.82 -2.44 -10.02
C THR A 206 -0.17 -2.96 -8.98
N ALA A 207 -0.69 -2.10 -8.09
CA ALA A 207 -1.74 -2.46 -7.14
C ALA A 207 -3.06 -2.82 -7.85
N GLN A 208 -3.50 -2.04 -8.84
CA GLN A 208 -4.68 -2.33 -9.66
C GLN A 208 -4.54 -3.65 -10.41
N GLU A 209 -3.41 -3.86 -11.05
CA GLU A 209 -3.08 -5.08 -11.76
C GLU A 209 -3.06 -6.31 -10.81
N THR A 210 -2.64 -6.12 -9.55
CA THR A 210 -2.65 -7.18 -8.53
C THR A 210 -4.07 -7.57 -8.10
N PHE A 211 -5.03 -6.64 -8.11
CA PHE A 211 -6.45 -6.98 -7.89
C PHE A 211 -6.99 -7.90 -9.00
N GLY A 212 -6.67 -7.60 -10.27
CA GLY A 212 -7.05 -8.43 -11.40
C GLY A 212 -6.45 -9.84 -11.32
N ASP A 213 -5.15 -9.93 -11.00
CA ASP A 213 -4.47 -11.22 -10.79
C ASP A 213 -5.12 -12.01 -9.64
N PHE A 214 -5.51 -11.34 -8.55
CA PHE A 214 -6.16 -11.98 -7.42
C PHE A 214 -7.56 -12.50 -7.78
N GLU A 215 -8.36 -11.70 -8.49
CA GLU A 215 -9.68 -12.11 -8.99
C GLU A 215 -9.55 -13.38 -9.86
N GLU A 216 -8.63 -13.38 -10.82
CA GLU A 216 -8.37 -14.52 -11.71
C GLU A 216 -7.89 -15.76 -10.93
N ALA A 217 -6.99 -15.56 -9.95
CA ALA A 217 -6.49 -16.64 -9.11
C ALA A 217 -7.60 -17.27 -8.25
N VAL A 218 -8.53 -16.47 -7.73
CA VAL A 218 -9.69 -16.95 -6.96
C VAL A 218 -10.67 -17.71 -7.86
N GLU A 219 -10.95 -17.20 -9.05
CA GLU A 219 -11.88 -17.84 -9.98
C GLU A 219 -11.34 -19.20 -10.46
N LYS A 220 -10.05 -19.26 -10.81
CA LYS A 220 -9.38 -20.46 -11.37
C LYS A 220 -8.81 -21.41 -10.33
N ASP A 221 -9.02 -21.16 -9.03
CA ASP A 221 -8.49 -22.02 -7.97
C ASP A 221 -8.99 -23.47 -8.12
N ALA A 222 -8.10 -24.34 -8.58
CA ALA A 222 -8.36 -25.76 -8.82
C ALA A 222 -7.93 -26.65 -7.64
N THR A 223 -7.59 -26.08 -6.49
CA THR A 223 -7.18 -26.86 -5.33
C THR A 223 -8.26 -27.87 -4.94
N LYS A 224 -7.90 -29.15 -4.98
CA LYS A 224 -8.78 -30.29 -4.65
C LYS A 224 -8.93 -30.49 -3.15
N THR A 225 -8.93 -29.41 -2.37
CA THR A 225 -9.11 -29.48 -0.92
C THR A 225 -10.56 -29.86 -0.64
N ALA A 226 -10.86 -31.14 -0.80
CA ALA A 226 -12.20 -31.68 -0.73
C ALA A 226 -12.66 -31.65 0.73
N VAL A 227 -13.51 -30.69 1.04
CA VAL A 227 -14.18 -30.65 2.33
C VAL A 227 -15.34 -31.63 2.29
N LEU A 228 -15.11 -32.89 2.69
CA LEU A 228 -16.07 -33.99 2.48
C LEU A 228 -17.41 -33.80 3.22
N ASP A 229 -17.47 -32.94 4.24
CA ASP A 229 -18.64 -32.70 5.08
C ASP A 229 -19.53 -31.51 4.63
N GLY A 230 -19.15 -30.82 3.55
CA GLY A 230 -19.86 -29.63 3.07
C GLY A 230 -19.73 -28.40 3.98
N THR A 231 -18.70 -28.33 4.84
CA THR A 231 -18.42 -27.12 5.64
C THR A 231 -17.86 -25.96 4.80
N VAL A 232 -17.52 -24.85 5.45
CA VAL A 232 -16.90 -23.68 4.82
C VAL A 232 -15.53 -24.07 4.24
N HIS A 233 -15.33 -23.78 2.96
CA HIS A 233 -14.09 -24.06 2.25
C HIS A 233 -12.98 -23.10 2.73
N PRO A 234 -11.72 -23.56 2.88
CA PRO A 234 -10.61 -22.71 3.28
C PRO A 234 -10.43 -21.45 2.39
N LEU A 235 -10.59 -21.61 1.07
CA LEU A 235 -10.62 -20.49 0.12
C LEU A 235 -11.63 -19.40 0.50
N THR A 236 -12.83 -19.76 0.92
CA THR A 236 -13.86 -18.79 1.32
C THR A 236 -13.40 -17.97 2.52
N SER A 237 -12.80 -18.63 3.51
CA SER A 237 -12.25 -17.94 4.68
C SER A 237 -11.07 -17.04 4.30
N TYR A 238 -10.18 -17.52 3.41
CA TYR A 238 -9.04 -16.77 2.91
C TYR A 238 -9.47 -15.49 2.17
N VAL A 239 -10.34 -15.60 1.15
CA VAL A 239 -10.82 -14.47 0.36
C VAL A 239 -11.58 -13.47 1.22
N ILE A 240 -12.41 -13.94 2.16
CA ILE A 240 -13.13 -13.05 3.07
C ILE A 240 -12.18 -12.30 4.01
N ASN A 241 -11.14 -12.96 4.52
CA ASN A 241 -10.15 -12.27 5.35
C ASN A 241 -9.32 -11.28 4.52
N TYR A 242 -8.96 -11.65 3.29
CA TYR A 242 -8.30 -10.73 2.36
C TYR A 242 -9.14 -9.48 2.12
N VAL A 243 -10.43 -9.65 1.82
CA VAL A 243 -11.35 -8.51 1.64
C VAL A 243 -11.46 -7.68 2.91
N LYS A 244 -11.53 -8.28 4.10
CA LYS A 244 -11.52 -7.50 5.35
C LYS A 244 -10.27 -6.62 5.47
N PHE A 245 -9.09 -7.16 5.16
CA PHE A 245 -7.86 -6.35 5.18
C PHE A 245 -7.87 -5.24 4.14
N LEU A 246 -8.52 -5.42 2.98
CA LEU A 246 -8.68 -4.33 2.02
C LEU A 246 -9.46 -3.14 2.59
N PHE A 247 -10.42 -3.40 3.48
CA PHE A 247 -11.21 -2.33 4.11
C PHE A 247 -10.39 -1.52 5.11
N ASP A 248 -9.36 -2.10 5.74
CA ASP A 248 -8.42 -1.33 6.57
C ASP A 248 -7.68 -0.26 5.73
N TYR A 249 -7.55 -0.48 4.42
CA TYR A 249 -6.96 0.45 3.44
C TYR A 249 -8.02 1.23 2.62
N GLN A 250 -9.27 1.30 3.07
CA GLN A 250 -10.37 1.90 2.28
C GLN A 250 -10.07 3.34 1.84
N SER A 251 -9.51 4.18 2.73
CA SER A 251 -9.18 5.59 2.41
C SER A 251 -8.14 5.67 1.30
N THR A 252 -7.07 4.90 1.42
CA THR A 252 -5.95 4.81 0.47
C THR A 252 -6.41 4.26 -0.87
N LEU A 253 -7.21 3.19 -0.88
CA LEU A 253 -7.75 2.60 -2.10
C LEU A 253 -8.69 3.56 -2.84
N ASN A 254 -9.54 4.30 -2.12
CA ASN A 254 -10.39 5.31 -2.75
C ASN A 254 -9.56 6.44 -3.39
N GLN A 255 -8.46 6.86 -2.77
CA GLN A 255 -7.54 7.83 -3.38
C GLN A 255 -6.79 7.25 -4.59
N LEU A 256 -6.41 5.98 -4.50
CA LEU A 256 -5.74 5.24 -5.57
C LEU A 256 -6.62 5.15 -6.80
N PHE A 257 -7.88 4.74 -6.66
CA PHE A 257 -8.79 4.62 -7.80
C PHE A 257 -9.11 5.98 -8.44
N ARG A 258 -9.23 7.05 -7.65
CA ARG A 258 -9.45 8.42 -8.17
C ARG A 258 -8.35 8.92 -9.09
N GLU A 259 -7.10 8.46 -8.93
CA GLU A 259 -5.99 8.87 -9.82
C GLU A 259 -6.11 8.33 -11.24
N PHE A 260 -6.88 7.26 -11.44
CA PHE A 260 -7.03 6.57 -12.72
C PHE A 260 -8.44 6.75 -13.32
N GLU A 261 -9.37 7.31 -12.55
CA GLU A 261 -10.70 7.67 -13.02
C GLU A 261 -10.63 8.96 -13.86
N THR A 262 -10.87 8.83 -15.16
CA THR A 262 -11.06 9.96 -16.09
C THR A 262 -12.53 10.36 -16.28
N GLY A 263 -13.44 9.92 -15.41
CA GLY A 263 -14.87 10.23 -15.52
C GLY A 263 -15.65 9.87 -14.27
N GLY A 264 -16.55 10.78 -13.86
CA GLY A 264 -17.32 10.70 -12.62
C GLY A 264 -18.36 9.59 -12.59
N GLU A 265 -17.94 8.36 -12.36
CA GLU A 265 -18.85 7.27 -12.00
C GLU A 265 -19.23 7.36 -10.51
N THR A 266 -20.54 7.35 -10.27
CA THR A 266 -21.18 7.39 -8.94
C THR A 266 -20.95 6.14 -8.09
N VAL A 267 -20.34 5.09 -8.64
CA VAL A 267 -20.11 3.80 -7.95
C VAL A 267 -18.63 3.70 -7.59
N SER A 268 -18.34 3.52 -6.29
CA SER A 268 -16.97 3.35 -5.81
C SER A 268 -16.30 2.15 -6.52
N GLN A 269 -15.16 2.37 -7.19
CA GLN A 269 -14.37 1.30 -7.82
C GLN A 269 -13.96 0.21 -6.83
N LEU A 270 -13.74 0.58 -5.56
CA LEU A 270 -13.51 -0.40 -4.49
C LEU A 270 -14.71 -1.35 -4.35
N ALA A 271 -15.93 -0.85 -4.50
CA ALA A 271 -17.14 -1.67 -4.47
C ALA A 271 -17.17 -2.62 -5.66
N THR A 272 -16.85 -2.12 -6.86
CA THR A 272 -16.76 -2.92 -8.09
C THR A 272 -15.74 -4.06 -7.96
N VAL A 273 -14.51 -3.75 -7.52
CA VAL A 273 -13.45 -4.76 -7.30
C VAL A 273 -13.88 -5.77 -6.24
N THR A 274 -14.45 -5.31 -5.12
CA THR A 274 -14.94 -6.20 -4.06
C THR A 274 -16.05 -7.12 -4.57
N MET A 275 -17.00 -6.60 -5.35
CA MET A 275 -18.07 -7.41 -5.96
C MET A 275 -17.52 -8.46 -6.92
N ARG A 276 -16.53 -8.10 -7.75
CA ARG A 276 -15.88 -9.03 -8.68
C ARG A 276 -15.17 -10.17 -7.96
N ILE A 277 -14.37 -9.87 -6.93
CA ILE A 277 -13.72 -10.89 -6.08
C ILE A 277 -14.77 -11.82 -5.44
N MET A 278 -15.86 -11.26 -4.91
CA MET A 278 -16.94 -12.04 -4.29
C MET A 278 -17.69 -12.90 -5.32
N GLN A 279 -17.83 -12.42 -6.55
CA GLN A 279 -18.45 -13.17 -7.65
C GLN A 279 -17.53 -14.30 -8.14
N ALA A 280 -16.23 -14.02 -8.32
CA ALA A 280 -15.21 -15.02 -8.65
C ALA A 280 -15.19 -16.17 -7.63
N LEU A 281 -15.25 -15.83 -6.34
CA LEU A 281 -15.35 -16.83 -5.27
C LEU A 281 -16.62 -17.68 -5.39
N GLN A 282 -17.78 -17.06 -5.69
CA GLN A 282 -19.04 -17.79 -5.85
C GLN A 282 -19.01 -18.73 -7.06
N THR A 283 -18.51 -18.26 -8.20
CA THR A 283 -18.33 -19.09 -9.41
C THR A 283 -17.42 -20.27 -9.15
N ASN A 284 -16.30 -20.06 -8.44
CA ASN A 284 -15.38 -21.12 -8.05
C ASN A 284 -16.06 -22.15 -7.12
N LEU A 285 -16.80 -21.67 -6.12
CA LEU A 285 -17.54 -22.54 -5.19
C LEU A 285 -18.64 -23.34 -5.90
N ASP A 286 -19.37 -22.76 -6.85
CA ASP A 286 -20.34 -23.48 -7.68
C ASP A 286 -19.64 -24.59 -8.48
N GLY A 287 -18.51 -24.30 -9.10
CA GLY A 287 -17.67 -25.28 -9.80
C GLY A 287 -17.23 -26.43 -8.89
N LYS A 288 -16.76 -26.12 -7.67
CA LYS A 288 -16.34 -27.13 -6.68
C LYS A 288 -17.51 -27.95 -6.13
N SER A 289 -18.68 -27.33 -5.97
CA SER A 289 -19.88 -28.01 -5.45
C SER A 289 -20.36 -29.16 -6.34
N LYS A 290 -20.04 -29.12 -7.64
CA LYS A 290 -20.36 -30.18 -8.61
C LYS A 290 -19.55 -31.46 -8.43
N GLN A 291 -18.52 -31.45 -7.57
CA GLN A 291 -17.70 -32.63 -7.27
C GLN A 291 -18.38 -33.56 -6.25
N TYR A 292 -19.38 -33.08 -5.50
CA TYR A 292 -20.14 -33.92 -4.58
C TYR A 292 -21.10 -34.83 -5.36
N LYS A 293 -21.13 -36.11 -4.98
CA LYS A 293 -22.07 -37.09 -5.56
C LYS A 293 -23.49 -36.90 -5.03
N ASP A 294 -23.62 -36.52 -3.77
CA ASP A 294 -24.90 -36.24 -3.15
C ASP A 294 -25.30 -34.78 -3.40
N GLN A 295 -26.42 -34.60 -4.10
CA GLN A 295 -26.96 -33.28 -4.41
C GLN A 295 -27.43 -32.53 -3.16
N ALA A 296 -27.85 -33.22 -2.10
CA ALA A 296 -28.15 -32.55 -0.83
C ALA A 296 -26.87 -31.91 -0.26
N LEU A 297 -25.75 -32.63 -0.28
CA LEU A 297 -24.45 -32.13 0.17
C LEU A 297 -23.94 -30.94 -0.66
N THR A 298 -24.16 -30.93 -1.97
CA THR A 298 -23.89 -29.76 -2.84
C THR A 298 -24.60 -28.50 -2.33
N HIS A 299 -25.89 -28.60 -2.02
CA HIS A 299 -26.66 -27.46 -1.52
C HIS A 299 -26.27 -27.04 -0.10
N LEU A 300 -25.94 -28.00 0.78
CA LEU A 300 -25.41 -27.72 2.11
C LEU A 300 -24.08 -26.95 2.04
N PHE A 301 -23.17 -27.38 1.17
CA PHE A 301 -21.89 -26.72 0.93
C PHE A 301 -22.06 -25.28 0.45
N LEU A 302 -22.86 -25.04 -0.59
CA LEU A 302 -23.13 -23.69 -1.11
C LEU A 302 -23.81 -22.82 -0.07
N MET A 303 -24.80 -23.36 0.66
CA MET A 303 -25.47 -22.66 1.76
C MET A 303 -24.46 -22.20 2.82
N ASN A 304 -23.59 -23.08 3.30
CA ASN A 304 -22.62 -22.78 4.36
C ASN A 304 -21.62 -21.69 3.93
N ASN A 305 -21.07 -21.80 2.73
CA ASN A 305 -20.09 -20.84 2.22
C ASN A 305 -20.69 -19.47 1.94
N ILE A 306 -21.83 -19.40 1.24
CA ILE A 306 -22.50 -18.12 0.97
C ILE A 306 -23.00 -17.50 2.28
N HIS A 307 -23.50 -18.30 3.23
CA HIS A 307 -23.86 -17.80 4.55
C HIS A 307 -22.67 -17.20 5.29
N TYR A 308 -21.50 -17.86 5.23
CA TYR A 308 -20.27 -17.33 5.82
C TYR A 308 -19.85 -16.00 5.20
N MET A 309 -19.93 -15.87 3.87
CA MET A 309 -19.67 -14.61 3.15
C MET A 309 -20.61 -13.51 3.63
N VAL A 310 -21.93 -13.75 3.63
CA VAL A 310 -22.95 -12.78 4.07
C VAL A 310 -22.75 -12.37 5.51
N ARG A 311 -22.50 -13.34 6.41
CA ARG A 311 -22.25 -13.08 7.83
C ARG A 311 -21.01 -12.23 8.04
N SER A 312 -19.97 -12.46 7.24
CA SER A 312 -18.71 -11.72 7.33
C SER A 312 -18.85 -10.29 6.82
N VAL A 313 -19.45 -10.10 5.64
CA VAL A 313 -19.71 -8.76 5.07
C VAL A 313 -20.56 -7.92 6.02
N ARG A 314 -21.61 -8.51 6.62
CA ARG A 314 -22.48 -7.79 7.57
C ARG A 314 -21.76 -7.32 8.84
N ARG A 315 -20.62 -7.91 9.18
CA ARG A 315 -19.83 -7.60 10.38
C ARG A 315 -18.65 -6.66 10.10
N SER A 316 -18.50 -6.20 8.86
CA SER A 316 -17.39 -5.35 8.41
C SER A 316 -17.92 -4.11 7.70
N GLU A 317 -17.04 -3.13 7.50
CA GLU A 317 -17.29 -1.90 6.72
C GLU A 317 -17.70 -2.18 5.27
N ALA A 318 -17.40 -3.39 4.76
CA ALA A 318 -17.91 -3.88 3.49
C ALA A 318 -19.44 -3.81 3.34
N LYS A 319 -20.19 -3.83 4.44
CA LYS A 319 -21.65 -3.67 4.40
C LYS A 319 -22.06 -2.31 3.84
N ASP A 320 -21.38 -1.26 4.25
CA ASP A 320 -21.72 0.12 3.88
C ASP A 320 -21.38 0.39 2.42
N LEU A 321 -20.31 -0.25 1.93
CA LEU A 321 -19.86 -0.15 0.54
C LEU A 321 -20.71 -0.98 -0.43
N LEU A 322 -21.06 -2.22 -0.07
CA LEU A 322 -21.82 -3.13 -0.93
C LEU A 322 -23.34 -2.91 -0.86
N GLY A 323 -23.82 -2.32 0.24
CA GLY A 323 -25.22 -2.01 0.47
C GLY A 323 -26.08 -3.17 0.98
N ASP A 324 -27.22 -2.82 1.56
CA ASP A 324 -28.18 -3.80 2.11
C ASP A 324 -28.82 -4.69 1.03
N ASP A 325 -28.93 -4.20 -0.21
CA ASP A 325 -29.45 -4.97 -1.35
C ASP A 325 -28.57 -6.19 -1.67
N TRP A 326 -27.25 -6.04 -1.64
CA TRP A 326 -26.31 -7.14 -1.82
C TRP A 326 -26.51 -8.20 -0.74
N VAL A 327 -26.62 -7.77 0.53
CA VAL A 327 -26.84 -8.66 1.67
C VAL A 327 -28.17 -9.39 1.53
N GLN A 328 -29.25 -8.70 1.16
CA GLN A 328 -30.57 -9.30 1.03
C GLN A 328 -30.63 -10.30 -0.13
N ARG A 329 -30.03 -9.97 -1.28
CA ARG A 329 -29.93 -10.89 -2.43
C ARG A 329 -29.23 -12.19 -2.02
N HIS A 330 -28.07 -12.11 -1.38
CA HIS A 330 -27.32 -13.32 -1.00
C HIS A 330 -28.01 -14.10 0.13
N ARG A 331 -28.73 -13.44 1.06
CA ARG A 331 -29.59 -14.16 2.03
C ARG A 331 -30.68 -14.98 1.35
N ARG A 332 -31.30 -14.47 0.28
CA ARG A 332 -32.29 -15.22 -0.50
C ARG A 332 -31.66 -16.45 -1.15
N VAL A 333 -30.44 -16.32 -1.69
CA VAL A 333 -29.69 -17.46 -2.25
C VAL A 333 -29.39 -18.52 -1.19
N VAL A 334 -28.96 -18.12 0.02
CA VAL A 334 -28.77 -19.04 1.16
C VAL A 334 -30.07 -19.78 1.47
N GLN A 335 -31.20 -19.08 1.52
CA GLN A 335 -32.50 -19.70 1.79
C GLN A 335 -32.94 -20.66 0.68
N GLN A 336 -32.65 -20.33 -0.59
CA GLN A 336 -32.93 -21.22 -1.73
C GLN A 336 -32.16 -22.52 -1.60
N HIS A 337 -30.86 -22.47 -1.29
CA HIS A 337 -30.07 -23.68 -1.05
C HIS A 337 -30.55 -24.47 0.18
N ALA A 338 -30.95 -23.78 1.27
CA ALA A 338 -31.54 -24.44 2.43
C ALA A 338 -32.82 -25.22 2.10
N ASN A 339 -33.70 -24.62 1.28
CA ASN A 339 -34.95 -25.26 0.85
C ASN A 339 -34.67 -26.46 -0.07
N GLN A 340 -33.71 -26.32 -0.99
CA GLN A 340 -33.35 -27.39 -1.91
C GLN A 340 -32.66 -28.55 -1.18
N TYR A 341 -31.80 -28.27 -0.19
CA TYR A 341 -31.23 -29.29 0.70
C TYR A 341 -32.32 -30.08 1.41
N LYS A 342 -33.32 -29.41 2.00
CA LYS A 342 -34.45 -30.08 2.67
C LYS A 342 -35.22 -30.98 1.71
N ARG A 343 -35.55 -30.47 0.52
CA ARG A 343 -36.31 -31.20 -0.50
C ARG A 343 -35.56 -32.44 -1.00
N THR A 344 -34.28 -32.30 -1.32
CA THR A 344 -33.48 -33.40 -1.87
C THR A 344 -33.08 -34.42 -0.80
N GLY A 345 -32.71 -33.97 0.40
CA GLY A 345 -32.26 -34.83 1.49
C GLY A 345 -33.39 -35.62 2.15
N TRP A 346 -34.53 -34.98 2.41
CA TRP A 346 -35.64 -35.59 3.15
C TRP A 346 -36.82 -36.01 2.27
N GLY A 347 -36.85 -35.61 1.00
CA GLY A 347 -38.00 -35.89 0.12
C GLY A 347 -38.31 -37.37 -0.04
N LYS A 348 -37.29 -38.23 -0.14
CA LYS A 348 -37.48 -39.69 -0.25
C LYS A 348 -38.06 -40.28 1.04
N VAL A 349 -37.56 -39.86 2.19
CA VAL A 349 -38.03 -40.32 3.50
C VAL A 349 -39.46 -39.87 3.75
N LEU A 350 -39.78 -38.61 3.43
CA LEU A 350 -41.13 -38.07 3.55
C LEU A 350 -42.12 -38.82 2.66
N PHE A 351 -41.72 -39.15 1.43
CA PHE A 351 -42.56 -39.94 0.51
C PHE A 351 -42.84 -41.34 1.09
N SER A 352 -41.81 -42.04 1.59
CA SER A 352 -41.96 -43.37 2.21
C SER A 352 -42.70 -43.39 3.55
N LEU A 353 -42.99 -42.24 4.16
CA LEU A 353 -43.81 -42.12 5.38
C LEU A 353 -45.26 -41.72 5.07
N LEU A 354 -45.52 -41.28 3.84
CA LEU A 354 -46.85 -40.87 3.36
C LEU A 354 -47.57 -41.98 2.56
N ASP A 355 -46.79 -42.93 2.03
CA ASP A 355 -47.26 -44.28 1.60
C ASP A 355 -47.38 -45.20 2.82
#